data_AF-A0AAA9ZGM4-F1
#
_entry.id   AF-A0AAA9ZGM4-F1
#
_cell.length_a   1.000
_cell.length_b   1.000
_cell.length_c   1.000
_cell.angle_alpha   90.00
_cell.angle_beta   90.00
_cell.angle_gamma   90.00
#
_symmetry.space_group_name_H-M   'P 1'
#
loop_
_entity.id
_entity.type
_entity.pdbx_description
1 polymer ?
#
loop_
_entity_poly.entity_id
_entity_poly.type
_entity_poly.pdbx_seq_one_letter_code
_entity_poly.pdbx_strand_id
1 'polypeptide(L)'
;MMLAANKITLLTFIQILITGSRSISITNNTFLPGVLNRARTTEILFPTEPACDGTRPVLCVGCRTVKICVGLPEPNNPTQLCPTESPYCHSETGACSFIPDNSQADCSNVPPPSSPLLFYCMGEGFYPDPYSCSSYYYCEGESVPGDLYQCPPGYKYNSKARLCQRVPAHCKPELCGELDCTPTAATFKPYPLEDKYYYYCEYDSNDPTAAPRILMIACDDGASFDQNLSRCVFRCPREGLFAKSSNRNKYYQCYRANRRLVYAELSCPVPTQVFDDVKKVCVTGT
;
A
#
# COMPACT_ATOMS: atom_id res chain seq x y z
N MET A 1 -69.48 -45.03 -29.38
CA MET A 1 -69.71 -44.68 -30.81
C MET A 1 -68.72 -43.58 -31.15
N MET A 2 -67.58 -43.96 -31.71
CA MET A 2 -67.27 -43.96 -33.15
C MET A 2 -66.72 -42.61 -33.65
N LEU A 3 -65.45 -42.66 -34.08
CA LEU A 3 -64.85 -42.00 -35.26
C LEU A 3 -64.58 -40.47 -35.17
N ALA A 4 -63.49 -39.91 -35.70
CA ALA A 4 -62.40 -40.42 -36.53
C ALA A 4 -61.17 -39.49 -36.43
N ALA A 5 -60.02 -40.03 -36.81
CA ALA A 5 -58.79 -39.31 -37.10
C ALA A 5 -58.94 -38.48 -38.40
N ASN A 6 -58.16 -37.39 -38.52
CA ASN A 6 -57.64 -37.01 -39.83
C ASN A 6 -56.30 -36.25 -39.73
N LYS A 7 -55.28 -36.81 -40.40
CA LYS A 7 -53.97 -36.21 -40.68
C LYS A 7 -54.08 -35.36 -41.95
N ILE A 8 -53.56 -34.14 -41.97
CA ILE A 8 -52.94 -33.56 -43.18
C ILE A 8 -51.72 -32.71 -42.77
N THR A 9 -50.58 -33.09 -43.33
CA THR A 9 -49.25 -32.47 -43.27
C THR A 9 -49.14 -31.38 -44.33
N LEU A 10 -48.60 -30.18 -44.04
CA LEU A 10 -47.89 -29.38 -45.05
C LEU A 10 -47.00 -28.26 -44.45
N LEU A 11 -45.68 -28.49 -44.51
CA LEU A 11 -44.57 -27.60 -44.91
C LEU A 11 -44.46 -26.16 -44.35
N THR A 12 -43.48 -26.02 -43.44
CA THR A 12 -42.34 -25.07 -43.45
C THR A 12 -42.58 -23.59 -43.78
N PHE A 13 -42.36 -22.71 -42.79
CA PHE A 13 -41.48 -21.56 -42.95
C PHE A 13 -40.71 -21.28 -41.64
N ILE A 14 -39.40 -21.41 -41.75
CA ILE A 14 -38.41 -21.12 -40.71
C ILE A 14 -38.34 -19.59 -40.58
N GLN A 15 -38.72 -19.05 -39.42
CA GLN A 15 -38.26 -17.74 -38.97
C GLN A 15 -37.35 -17.93 -37.77
N ILE A 16 -36.06 -17.85 -38.07
CA ILE A 16 -34.96 -17.78 -37.11
C ILE A 16 -35.10 -16.45 -36.36
N LEU A 17 -35.69 -16.51 -35.16
CA LEU A 17 -35.51 -15.47 -34.15
C LEU A 17 -34.15 -15.73 -33.50
N ILE A 18 -33.10 -15.11 -34.05
CA ILE A 18 -31.86 -14.88 -33.30
C ILE A 18 -32.20 -13.87 -32.22
N THR A 19 -32.74 -14.35 -31.10
CA THR A 19 -32.62 -13.61 -29.84
C THR A 19 -31.15 -13.68 -29.49
N GLY A 20 -30.42 -12.64 -29.90
CA GLY A 20 -29.07 -12.40 -29.42
C GLY A 20 -29.13 -12.38 -27.90
N SER A 21 -28.70 -13.48 -27.29
CA SER A 21 -28.35 -13.52 -25.88
C SER A 21 -27.22 -12.53 -25.69
N ARG A 22 -27.59 -11.28 -25.36
CA ARG A 22 -26.68 -10.38 -24.66
C ARG A 22 -26.38 -11.09 -23.35
N SER A 23 -25.29 -11.83 -23.33
CA SER A 23 -24.57 -12.11 -22.10
C SER A 23 -24.17 -10.75 -21.53
N ILE A 24 -25.06 -10.16 -20.75
CA ILE A 24 -24.72 -9.13 -19.80
C ILE A 24 -23.85 -9.87 -18.79
N SER A 25 -22.53 -9.82 -18.99
CA SER A 25 -21.58 -10.09 -17.94
C SER A 25 -21.76 -8.99 -16.91
N ILE A 26 -22.69 -9.20 -15.96
CA ILE A 26 -22.71 -8.45 -14.72
C ILE A 26 -21.47 -8.92 -13.97
N THR A 27 -20.32 -8.31 -14.24
CA THR A 27 -19.21 -8.40 -13.30
C THR A 27 -19.72 -7.68 -12.05
N ASN A 28 -20.06 -8.45 -11.02
CA ASN A 28 -20.28 -7.93 -9.68
C ASN A 28 -18.94 -7.32 -9.23
N ASN A 29 -18.68 -6.06 -9.61
CA ASN A 29 -17.44 -5.34 -9.31
C ASN A 29 -17.44 -4.91 -7.83
N THR A 30 -17.44 -5.90 -6.94
CA THR A 30 -17.27 -5.70 -5.50
C THR A 30 -15.83 -5.36 -5.16
N PHE A 31 -14.86 -5.74 -5.99
CA PHE A 31 -13.44 -5.44 -5.82
C PHE A 31 -12.85 -4.80 -7.08
N LEU A 32 -12.04 -3.77 -6.89
CA LEU A 32 -11.32 -3.05 -7.95
C LEU A 32 -9.96 -2.58 -7.42
N PRO A 33 -8.95 -2.37 -8.28
CA PRO A 33 -7.71 -1.73 -7.86
C PRO A 33 -7.95 -0.25 -7.54
N GLY A 34 -7.09 0.33 -6.69
CA GLY A 34 -7.01 1.79 -6.53
C GLY A 34 -6.32 2.45 -7.72
N VAL A 35 -6.43 3.77 -7.81
CA VAL A 35 -5.71 4.60 -8.79
C VAL A 35 -4.52 5.23 -8.09
N LEU A 36 -3.32 5.11 -8.68
CA LEU A 36 -2.10 5.72 -8.17
C LEU A 36 -2.28 7.25 -8.06
N ASN A 37 -2.12 7.78 -6.85
CA ASN A 37 -2.22 9.21 -6.58
C ASN A 37 -0.83 9.86 -6.67
N ARG A 38 -0.37 10.12 -7.91
CA ARG A 38 0.94 10.73 -8.21
C ARG A 38 1.22 12.05 -7.46
N ALA A 39 0.18 12.79 -7.05
CA ALA A 39 0.34 14.02 -6.29
C ALA A 39 0.86 13.82 -4.85
N ARG A 40 0.78 12.61 -4.29
CA ARG A 40 1.31 12.28 -2.94
C ARG A 40 2.58 11.42 -2.98
N THR A 41 2.88 10.81 -4.12
CA THR A 41 3.98 9.84 -4.28
C THR A 41 5.28 10.40 -4.81
N THR A 42 5.22 11.57 -5.40
CA THR A 42 6.38 12.19 -6.02
C THR A 42 6.55 13.58 -5.42
N GLU A 43 7.74 13.85 -4.88
CA GLU A 43 8.26 15.21 -4.96
C GLU A 43 8.07 15.66 -6.40
N ILE A 44 7.26 16.71 -6.60
CA ILE A 44 7.11 17.29 -7.93
C ILE A 44 8.37 18.11 -8.16
N LEU A 45 9.41 17.45 -8.65
CA LEU A 45 10.64 18.08 -9.08
C LEU A 45 10.35 18.90 -10.34
N PHE A 46 10.95 20.07 -10.42
CA PHE A 46 10.83 20.91 -11.59
C PHE A 46 11.48 20.24 -12.81
N PRO A 47 10.93 20.41 -14.02
CA PRO A 47 11.46 19.77 -15.24
C PRO A 47 12.88 20.22 -15.58
N THR A 48 13.29 21.40 -15.09
CA THR A 48 14.65 21.91 -15.17
C THR A 48 15.13 22.27 -13.78
N GLU A 49 16.17 21.58 -13.32
CA GLU A 49 16.77 21.85 -12.02
C GLU A 49 17.58 23.18 -12.09
N PRO A 50 17.22 24.22 -11.31
CA PRO A 50 17.99 25.45 -11.30
C PRO A 50 19.39 25.23 -10.73
N ALA A 51 20.43 25.70 -11.41
CA ALA A 51 21.80 25.60 -10.94
C ALA A 51 22.12 26.66 -9.87
N CYS A 52 23.06 26.36 -8.98
CA CYS A 52 23.61 27.35 -8.06
C CYS A 52 24.39 28.41 -8.83
N ASP A 53 23.88 29.64 -8.86
CA ASP A 53 24.43 30.79 -9.59
C ASP A 53 25.10 31.84 -8.68
N GLY A 54 25.13 31.58 -7.37
CA GLY A 54 25.69 32.48 -6.36
C GLY A 54 24.79 33.66 -5.98
N THR A 55 23.57 33.75 -6.52
CA THR A 55 22.62 34.82 -6.17
C THR A 55 21.86 34.53 -4.89
N ARG A 56 21.68 33.25 -4.55
CA ARG A 56 20.95 32.79 -3.37
C ARG A 56 21.51 31.47 -2.82
N PRO A 57 21.48 31.27 -1.49
CA PRO A 57 22.02 30.07 -0.85
C PRO A 57 21.09 28.86 -0.94
N VAL A 58 19.81 29.07 -1.30
CA VAL A 58 18.80 28.01 -1.39
C VAL A 58 17.93 28.24 -2.63
N LEU A 59 17.63 27.16 -3.35
CA LEU A 59 16.84 27.12 -4.58
C LEU A 59 15.72 26.10 -4.43
N CYS A 60 14.55 26.35 -5.01
CA CYS A 60 13.54 25.29 -5.14
C CYS A 60 13.88 24.40 -6.34
N VAL A 61 14.02 23.10 -6.12
CA VAL A 61 14.15 22.09 -7.19
C VAL A 61 12.88 21.26 -7.36
N GLY A 62 11.89 21.49 -6.49
CA GLY A 62 10.53 20.98 -6.61
C GLY A 62 9.58 21.71 -5.68
N CYS A 63 8.28 21.36 -5.73
CA CYS A 63 7.24 22.03 -4.94
C CYS A 63 7.43 21.91 -3.42
N ARG A 64 8.25 20.96 -2.96
CA ARG A 64 8.56 20.71 -1.55
C ARG A 64 10.04 20.50 -1.30
N THR A 65 10.88 20.72 -2.30
CA THR A 65 12.28 20.29 -2.29
C THR A 65 13.17 21.48 -2.57
N VAL A 66 14.10 21.72 -1.65
CA VAL A 66 15.12 22.74 -1.77
C VAL A 66 16.46 22.12 -2.16
N LYS A 67 17.28 22.86 -2.89
CA LYS A 67 18.71 22.62 -3.08
C LYS A 67 19.50 23.70 -2.34
N ILE A 68 20.51 23.27 -1.60
CA ILE A 68 21.34 24.14 -0.76
C ILE A 68 22.67 24.36 -1.48
N CYS A 69 22.94 25.60 -1.86
CA CYS A 69 24.12 25.98 -2.60
C CYS A 69 25.31 26.19 -1.66
N VAL A 70 26.12 25.16 -1.50
CA VAL A 70 27.32 25.16 -0.63
C VAL A 70 28.63 25.27 -1.41
N GLY A 71 28.55 25.60 -2.71
CA GLY A 71 29.72 25.78 -3.58
C GLY A 71 30.30 24.47 -4.11
N LEU A 72 29.55 23.37 -4.06
CA LEU A 72 29.94 22.11 -4.68
C LEU A 72 29.64 22.14 -6.18
N PRO A 73 30.42 21.42 -7.02
CA PRO A 73 30.13 21.28 -8.44
C PRO A 73 28.81 20.52 -8.63
N GLU A 74 27.94 21.00 -9.53
CA GLU A 74 26.71 20.30 -9.89
C GLU A 74 27.02 18.87 -10.39
N PRO A 75 26.23 17.85 -10.00
CA PRO A 75 24.98 17.89 -9.23
C PRO A 75 25.17 17.68 -7.71
N ASN A 76 26.36 17.91 -7.16
CA ASN A 76 26.69 17.47 -5.79
C ASN A 76 26.20 18.40 -4.67
N ASN A 77 25.46 19.47 -4.98
CA ASN A 77 24.84 20.30 -3.97
C ASN A 77 23.70 19.53 -3.28
N PRO A 78 23.61 19.52 -1.94
CA PRO A 78 22.63 18.73 -1.22
C PRO A 78 21.20 19.24 -1.47
N THR A 79 20.28 18.29 -1.56
CA THR A 79 18.84 18.55 -1.62
C THR A 79 18.15 18.11 -0.33
N GLN A 80 17.09 18.80 0.04
CA GLN A 80 16.33 18.53 1.25
C GLN A 80 14.83 18.86 1.05
N LEU A 81 13.96 18.15 1.74
CA LEU A 81 12.54 18.48 1.86
C LEU A 81 12.29 19.69 2.78
N CYS A 82 11.32 20.51 2.41
CA CYS A 82 10.80 21.57 3.27
C CYS A 82 10.20 20.99 4.57
N PRO A 83 10.32 21.71 5.71
CA PRO A 83 9.74 21.30 6.98
C PRO A 83 8.24 21.08 6.90
N THR A 84 7.70 20.20 7.74
CA THR A 84 6.26 19.87 7.76
C THR A 84 5.36 21.04 8.12
N GLU A 85 5.86 21.96 8.96
CA GLU A 85 5.14 23.20 9.28
C GLU A 85 4.97 24.05 8.03
N SER A 86 6.03 24.22 7.23
CA SER A 86 6.04 25.02 6.01
C SER A 86 6.36 24.15 4.79
N PRO A 87 5.43 23.30 4.31
CA PRO A 87 5.78 22.16 3.44
C PRO A 87 6.06 22.53 1.99
N TYR A 88 5.86 23.78 1.58
CA TYR A 88 6.00 24.20 0.18
C TYR A 88 7.24 25.04 -0.04
N CYS A 89 7.96 24.80 -1.12
CA CYS A 89 9.08 25.66 -1.52
C CYS A 89 8.57 26.84 -2.35
N HIS A 90 8.93 28.06 -1.97
CA HIS A 90 8.57 29.28 -2.70
C HIS A 90 9.69 29.69 -3.66
N SER A 91 9.45 29.57 -4.96
CA SER A 91 10.51 29.63 -5.99
C SER A 91 11.23 30.98 -6.10
N GLU A 92 10.58 32.08 -5.73
CA GLU A 92 11.22 33.42 -5.73
C GLU A 92 12.21 33.58 -4.57
N THR A 93 11.86 33.06 -3.39
CA THR A 93 12.64 33.28 -2.16
C THR A 93 13.57 32.12 -1.82
N GLY A 94 13.32 30.93 -2.36
CA GLY A 94 13.98 29.69 -1.96
C GLY A 94 13.62 29.23 -0.55
N ALA A 95 12.65 29.90 0.10
CA ALA A 95 12.22 29.60 1.46
C ALA A 95 11.02 28.67 1.47
N CYS A 96 10.89 27.92 2.55
CA CYS A 96 9.75 27.07 2.79
C CYS A 96 8.54 27.87 3.32
N SER A 97 7.33 27.51 2.92
CA SER A 97 6.08 28.26 3.07
C SER A 97 4.91 27.35 3.42
N PHE A 98 3.91 27.90 4.11
CA PHE A 98 2.61 27.25 4.38
C PHE A 98 1.67 27.26 3.16
N ILE A 99 1.94 28.15 2.20
CA ILE A 99 1.12 28.36 1.00
C ILE A 99 1.87 27.80 -0.20
N PRO A 100 1.22 26.96 -1.04
CA PRO A 100 1.82 26.46 -2.27
C PRO A 100 2.18 27.62 -3.21
N ASP A 101 3.29 27.46 -3.92
CA ASP A 101 3.72 28.43 -4.92
C ASP A 101 2.84 28.34 -6.18
N ASN A 102 1.80 29.17 -6.24
CA ASN A 102 0.87 29.22 -7.37
C ASN A 102 1.49 29.81 -8.65
N SER A 103 2.72 30.34 -8.59
CA SER A 103 3.45 30.74 -9.81
C SER A 103 3.89 29.53 -10.63
N GLN A 104 3.98 28.36 -10.00
CA GLN A 104 4.30 27.08 -10.64
C GLN A 104 3.01 26.27 -10.81
N ALA A 105 2.64 25.99 -12.06
CA ALA A 105 1.44 25.22 -12.41
C ALA A 105 1.43 23.84 -11.74
N ASP A 106 2.63 23.26 -11.60
CA ASP A 106 2.88 21.98 -10.97
C ASP A 106 2.65 21.99 -9.45
N CYS A 107 2.77 23.15 -8.79
CA CYS A 107 2.58 23.30 -7.35
C CYS A 107 1.16 23.73 -6.95
N SER A 108 0.38 24.25 -7.91
CA SER A 108 -0.96 24.80 -7.68
C SER A 108 -2.01 23.76 -7.25
N ASN A 109 -1.74 22.47 -7.45
CA ASN A 109 -2.63 21.37 -7.09
C ASN A 109 -2.01 20.40 -6.06
N VAL A 110 -0.88 20.78 -5.44
CA VAL A 110 -0.27 19.97 -4.39
C VAL A 110 -1.09 20.18 -3.11
N PRO A 111 -1.84 19.17 -2.64
CA PRO A 111 -2.63 19.34 -1.43
C PRO A 111 -1.69 19.57 -0.23
N PRO A 112 -2.12 20.32 0.81
CA PRO A 112 -1.42 20.35 2.09
C PRO A 112 -1.15 18.92 2.53
N PRO A 113 0.04 18.60 3.07
CA PRO A 113 0.25 17.30 3.68
C PRO A 113 -0.81 17.13 4.77
N SER A 114 -1.85 16.36 4.46
CA SER A 114 -2.94 16.02 5.37
C SER A 114 -2.53 14.94 6.39
N SER A 115 -1.24 14.61 6.40
CA SER A 115 -0.52 13.94 7.46
C SER A 115 0.95 14.25 7.23
N PRO A 116 1.73 14.59 8.27
CA PRO A 116 3.15 14.82 8.10
C PRO A 116 3.77 13.48 7.68
N LEU A 117 4.77 13.56 6.82
CA LEU A 117 5.71 12.48 6.49
C LEU A 117 5.23 11.56 5.37
N LEU A 118 6.07 11.49 4.34
CA LEU A 118 6.08 10.40 3.37
C LEU A 118 5.95 9.08 4.14
N PHE A 119 5.02 8.23 3.71
CA PHE A 119 4.91 6.88 4.24
C PHE A 119 6.17 6.13 3.83
N TYR A 120 7.03 5.79 4.80
CA TYR A 120 8.19 4.96 4.53
C TYR A 120 7.83 3.49 4.78
N CYS A 121 8.10 2.69 3.76
CA CYS A 121 7.83 1.28 3.76
C CYS A 121 8.75 0.54 4.72
N MET A 122 8.17 -0.33 5.55
CA MET A 122 8.94 -1.21 6.45
C MET A 122 9.26 -2.57 5.80
N GLY A 123 8.93 -2.72 4.51
CA GLY A 123 9.07 -3.93 3.73
C GLY A 123 8.27 -3.84 2.44
N GLU A 124 8.48 -4.81 1.56
CA GLU A 124 7.75 -4.93 0.30
C GLU A 124 6.29 -5.36 0.55
N GLY A 125 5.35 -4.78 -0.20
CA GLY A 125 3.95 -5.23 -0.23
C GLY A 125 2.94 -4.11 -0.14
N PHE A 126 1.69 -4.47 0.12
CA PHE A 126 0.59 -3.51 0.27
C PHE A 126 0.34 -3.21 1.74
N TYR A 127 0.20 -1.95 2.09
CA TYR A 127 0.00 -1.48 3.46
C TYR A 127 -1.29 -0.65 3.55
N PRO A 128 -2.16 -0.89 4.55
CA PRO A 128 -3.26 0.02 4.82
C PRO A 128 -2.75 1.43 5.11
N ASP A 129 -3.45 2.45 4.60
CA ASP A 129 -3.18 3.82 5.01
C ASP A 129 -3.71 4.02 6.44
N PRO A 130 -2.85 4.37 7.42
CA PRO A 130 -3.25 4.49 8.82
C PRO A 130 -4.21 5.66 9.08
N TYR A 131 -4.32 6.60 8.14
CA TYR A 131 -5.13 7.82 8.28
C TYR A 131 -6.33 7.85 7.34
N SER A 132 -6.38 6.98 6.33
CA SER A 132 -7.48 6.94 5.37
C SER A 132 -7.83 5.53 4.90
N CYS A 133 -9.06 5.13 5.24
CA CYS A 133 -9.71 3.91 4.80
C CYS A 133 -9.91 3.79 3.28
N SER A 134 -9.82 4.92 2.57
CA SER A 134 -10.09 5.00 1.14
C SER A 134 -8.80 4.97 0.33
N SER A 135 -7.67 4.67 0.97
CA SER A 135 -6.36 4.60 0.34
C SER A 135 -5.51 3.50 0.95
N TYR A 136 -4.44 3.16 0.26
CA TYR A 136 -3.42 2.22 0.71
C TYR A 136 -2.09 2.57 0.07
N TYR A 137 -1.00 2.06 0.63
CA TYR A 137 0.34 2.20 0.08
C TYR A 137 0.79 0.89 -0.57
N TYR A 138 1.49 0.97 -1.69
CA TYR A 138 2.29 -0.12 -2.24
C TYR A 138 3.76 0.17 -2.04
N CYS A 139 4.51 -0.80 -1.59
CA CYS A 139 5.91 -0.67 -1.25
C CYS A 139 6.74 -1.60 -2.10
N GLU A 140 7.72 -1.05 -2.81
CA GLU A 140 8.70 -1.83 -3.59
C GLU A 140 9.80 -2.46 -2.72
N GLY A 141 9.98 -1.97 -1.48
CA GLY A 141 11.01 -2.45 -0.59
C GLY A 141 10.98 -1.81 0.80
N GLU A 142 12.02 -2.05 1.58
CA GLU A 142 12.21 -1.44 2.89
C GLU A 142 12.86 -0.05 2.77
N SER A 143 12.48 0.87 3.66
CA SER A 143 13.00 2.24 3.74
C SER A 143 12.81 3.11 2.48
N VAL A 144 11.94 2.69 1.56
CA VAL A 144 11.54 3.50 0.39
C VAL A 144 10.21 4.22 0.64
N PRO A 145 9.94 5.35 -0.03
CA PRO A 145 8.62 5.95 -0.04
C PRO A 145 7.58 4.99 -0.63
N GLY A 146 6.43 4.88 0.02
CA GLY A 146 5.33 4.04 -0.45
C GLY A 146 4.44 4.75 -1.46
N ASP A 147 3.97 3.97 -2.43
CA ASP A 147 3.08 4.44 -3.45
C ASP A 147 1.63 4.58 -2.96
N LEU A 148 1.10 5.79 -2.81
CA LEU A 148 -0.30 5.99 -2.42
C LEU A 148 -1.25 5.65 -3.58
N TYR A 149 -2.13 4.69 -3.36
CA TYR A 149 -3.27 4.38 -4.22
C TYR A 149 -4.58 4.83 -3.56
N GLN A 150 -5.42 5.51 -4.34
CA GLN A 150 -6.73 5.98 -3.92
C GLN A 150 -7.83 5.06 -4.43
N CYS A 151 -8.69 4.59 -3.54
CA CYS A 151 -9.90 3.85 -3.91
C CYS A 151 -10.95 4.78 -4.56
N PRO A 152 -11.71 4.27 -5.55
CA PRO A 152 -12.83 5.02 -6.13
C PRO A 152 -13.88 5.42 -5.07
N PRO A 153 -14.70 6.45 -5.34
CA PRO A 153 -15.81 6.83 -4.46
C PRO A 153 -16.73 5.64 -4.14
N GLY A 154 -17.04 5.44 -2.86
CA GLY A 154 -17.86 4.30 -2.38
C GLY A 154 -17.07 3.00 -2.17
N TYR A 155 -15.74 3.03 -2.33
CA TYR A 155 -14.87 1.89 -2.05
C TYR A 155 -13.90 2.20 -0.91
N LYS A 156 -13.53 1.15 -0.17
CA LYS A 156 -12.54 1.19 0.93
C LYS A 156 -11.50 0.11 0.71
N TYR A 157 -10.27 0.34 1.14
CA TYR A 157 -9.23 -0.67 1.00
C TYR A 157 -9.53 -1.89 1.88
N ASN A 158 -9.50 -3.08 1.29
CA ASN A 158 -9.55 -4.34 2.01
C ASN A 158 -8.16 -4.97 1.96
N SER A 159 -7.47 -5.00 3.11
CA SER A 159 -6.10 -5.49 3.22
C SER A 159 -5.97 -6.99 2.90
N LYS A 160 -6.99 -7.81 3.23
CA LYS A 160 -7.01 -9.25 2.94
C LYS A 160 -7.11 -9.52 1.44
N ALA A 161 -7.95 -8.74 0.75
CA ALA A 161 -8.13 -8.83 -0.70
C ALA A 161 -7.03 -8.08 -1.47
N ARG A 162 -6.29 -7.19 -0.79
CA ARG A 162 -5.31 -6.25 -1.38
C ARG A 162 -5.91 -5.39 -2.49
N LEU A 163 -7.20 -5.09 -2.36
CA LEU A 163 -8.02 -4.39 -3.37
C LEU A 163 -9.03 -3.48 -2.68
N CYS A 164 -9.52 -2.48 -3.42
CA CYS A 164 -10.62 -1.65 -2.98
C CYS A 164 -11.93 -2.44 -3.06
N GLN A 165 -12.61 -2.60 -1.93
CA GLN A 165 -13.90 -3.24 -1.81
C GLN A 165 -15.02 -2.20 -1.76
N ARG A 166 -16.12 -2.45 -2.50
CA ARG A 166 -17.32 -1.61 -2.45
C ARG A 166 -17.95 -1.70 -1.06
N VAL A 167 -18.12 -0.58 -0.38
CA VAL A 167 -18.79 -0.51 0.93
C VAL A 167 -20.15 0.15 0.74
N PRO A 168 -21.27 -0.51 1.10
CA PRO A 168 -22.58 0.11 1.05
C PRO A 168 -22.64 1.37 1.91
N ALA A 169 -23.33 2.42 1.44
CA ALA A 169 -23.38 3.72 2.12
C ALA A 169 -23.92 3.68 3.57
N HIS A 170 -24.67 2.62 3.92
CA HIS A 170 -25.25 2.39 5.24
C HIS A 170 -24.39 1.51 6.16
N CYS A 171 -23.30 0.93 5.66
CA CYS A 171 -22.34 0.21 6.49
C CYS A 171 -21.45 1.23 7.19
N LYS A 172 -21.60 1.35 8.52
CA LYS A 172 -20.54 1.91 9.38
C LYS A 172 -19.26 1.12 9.06
N PRO A 173 -18.13 1.76 8.76
CA PRO A 173 -16.95 1.04 8.29
C PRO A 173 -16.30 0.32 9.47
N GLU A 174 -16.79 -0.87 9.80
CA GLU A 174 -16.02 -1.86 10.56
C GLU A 174 -14.69 -2.18 9.85
N LEU A 175 -14.64 -1.90 8.54
CA LEU A 175 -13.47 -1.96 7.67
C LEU A 175 -12.48 -0.82 7.85
N CYS A 176 -12.67 0.11 8.81
CA CYS A 176 -11.69 1.14 9.13
C CYS A 176 -12.11 1.98 10.34
N GLY A 177 -11.65 1.59 11.53
CA GLY A 177 -11.69 2.45 12.71
C GLY A 177 -10.46 3.37 12.75
N GLU A 178 -10.57 4.48 13.48
CA GLU A 178 -9.39 5.26 13.88
C GLU A 178 -8.44 4.35 14.67
N LEU A 179 -7.16 4.42 14.34
CA LEU A 179 -6.14 3.66 15.07
C LEU A 179 -5.90 4.31 16.43
N ASP A 180 -5.98 3.49 17.46
CA ASP A 180 -5.86 3.96 18.83
C ASP A 180 -4.38 4.14 19.20
N CYS A 181 -3.96 5.38 19.43
CA CYS A 181 -2.64 5.75 19.97
C CYS A 181 -2.72 6.24 21.42
N THR A 182 -3.66 5.75 22.23
CA THR A 182 -3.57 5.92 23.68
C THR A 182 -2.31 5.23 24.22
N PRO A 183 -1.50 5.90 25.06
CA PRO A 183 -0.33 5.29 25.68
C PRO A 183 -0.73 4.08 26.53
N THR A 184 -0.10 2.94 26.28
CA THR A 184 -0.29 1.71 27.06
C THR A 184 1.07 1.06 27.31
N ALA A 185 1.11 0.00 28.14
CA ALA A 185 2.34 -0.77 28.33
C ALA A 185 2.80 -1.53 27.07
N ALA A 186 1.91 -1.72 26.08
CA ALA A 186 2.26 -2.36 24.83
C ALA A 186 2.87 -1.34 23.85
N THR A 187 4.10 -1.62 23.39
CA THR A 187 4.79 -0.79 22.40
C THR A 187 4.09 -0.83 21.03
N PHE A 188 3.62 -2.01 20.63
CA PHE A 188 2.97 -2.23 19.34
C PHE A 188 1.51 -2.62 19.55
N LYS A 189 0.65 -2.19 18.63
CA LYS A 189 -0.77 -2.50 18.63
C LYS A 189 -1.17 -3.24 17.34
N PRO A 190 -2.05 -4.26 17.42
CA PRO A 190 -2.50 -4.98 16.24
C PRO A 190 -3.39 -4.09 15.37
N TYR A 191 -3.31 -4.26 14.05
CA TYR A 191 -4.23 -3.61 13.13
C TYR A 191 -5.61 -4.30 13.20
N PRO A 192 -6.72 -3.57 13.40
CA PRO A 192 -8.02 -4.19 13.72
C PRO A 192 -8.59 -5.11 12.64
N LEU A 193 -8.30 -4.87 11.36
CA LEU A 193 -8.95 -5.61 10.26
C LEU A 193 -8.24 -6.90 9.89
N GLU A 194 -6.93 -6.93 10.11
CA GLU A 194 -6.07 -8.03 9.70
C GLU A 194 -4.84 -8.08 10.60
N ASP A 195 -4.71 -9.18 11.32
CA ASP A 195 -3.62 -9.44 12.26
C ASP A 195 -2.25 -9.60 11.59
N LYS A 196 -2.17 -9.61 10.24
CA LYS A 196 -0.92 -9.46 9.49
C LYS A 196 -0.25 -8.11 9.78
N TYR A 197 -1.05 -7.06 9.95
CA TYR A 197 -0.54 -5.71 10.15
C TYR A 197 -0.58 -5.33 11.63
N TYR A 198 0.36 -4.48 12.02
CA TYR A 198 0.43 -3.90 13.35
C TYR A 198 1.08 -2.52 13.23
N TYR A 199 1.00 -1.72 14.28
CA TYR A 199 1.49 -0.35 14.23
C TYR A 199 2.18 0.08 15.51
N TYR A 200 3.06 1.06 15.36
CA TYR A 200 3.71 1.80 16.43
C TYR A 200 3.27 3.27 16.36
N CYS A 201 2.96 3.84 17.52
CA CYS A 201 2.68 5.27 17.65
C CYS A 201 3.94 5.97 18.15
N GLU A 202 4.52 6.80 17.30
CA GLU A 202 5.65 7.66 17.62
C GLU A 202 5.12 9.01 18.10
N TYR A 203 5.52 9.41 19.31
CA TYR A 203 5.08 10.66 19.93
C TYR A 203 6.20 11.70 19.85
N ASP A 204 5.83 12.96 19.62
CA ASP A 204 6.78 14.06 19.71
C ASP A 204 7.09 14.35 21.19
N SER A 205 8.38 14.31 21.53
CA SER A 205 8.84 14.55 22.90
C SER A 205 8.87 16.04 23.25
N ASN A 206 8.94 16.92 22.25
CA ASN A 206 8.96 18.38 22.40
C ASN A 206 7.56 18.97 22.37
N ASP A 207 6.62 18.32 21.66
CA ASP A 207 5.21 18.69 21.64
C ASP A 207 4.30 17.48 21.98
N PRO A 208 4.03 17.24 23.27
CA PRO A 208 3.11 16.20 23.71
C PRO A 208 1.65 16.40 23.26
N THR A 209 1.31 17.57 22.70
CA THR A 209 -0.04 17.86 22.18
C THR A 209 -0.18 17.55 20.69
N ALA A 210 0.93 17.31 19.99
CA ALA A 210 0.93 16.88 18.60
C ALA A 210 0.31 15.49 18.45
N ALA A 211 -0.43 15.29 17.36
CA ALA A 211 -0.96 13.98 17.01
C ALA A 211 0.21 13.00 16.74
N PRO A 212 0.20 11.79 17.32
CA PRO A 212 1.30 10.85 17.13
C PRO A 212 1.36 10.36 15.68
N ARG A 213 2.59 10.10 15.22
CA ARG A 213 2.82 9.47 13.93
C ARG A 213 2.59 7.97 14.04
N ILE A 214 1.89 7.40 13.07
CA ILE A 214 1.59 5.97 13.01
C ILE A 214 2.51 5.30 11.99
N LEU A 215 3.34 4.39 12.47
CA LEU A 215 4.16 3.52 11.64
C LEU A 215 3.43 2.20 11.41
N MET A 216 2.95 1.96 10.20
CA MET A 216 2.37 0.68 9.81
C MET A 216 3.46 -0.33 9.48
N ILE A 217 3.33 -1.53 10.03
CA ILE A 217 4.28 -2.62 9.88
C ILE A 217 3.50 -3.88 9.50
N ALA A 218 4.12 -4.77 8.73
CA ALA A 218 3.51 -6.03 8.30
C ALA A 218 4.38 -7.21 8.71
N CYS A 219 3.72 -8.27 9.16
CA CYS A 219 4.33 -9.58 9.28
C CYS A 219 4.55 -10.22 7.90
N ASP A 220 5.43 -11.22 7.86
CA ASP A 220 5.59 -12.08 6.69
C ASP A 220 4.29 -12.74 6.27
N ASP A 221 4.18 -13.10 4.98
CA ASP A 221 3.02 -13.81 4.47
C ASP A 221 2.79 -15.12 5.26
N GLY A 222 1.55 -15.30 5.74
CA GLY A 222 1.16 -16.42 6.61
C GLY A 222 1.49 -16.25 8.11
N ALA A 223 2.08 -15.12 8.49
CA ALA A 223 2.30 -14.75 9.88
C ALA A 223 1.31 -13.67 10.35
N SER A 224 1.00 -13.71 11.64
CA SER A 224 0.12 -12.75 12.32
C SER A 224 0.85 -12.19 13.55
N PHE A 225 0.66 -10.91 13.83
CA PHE A 225 1.21 -10.26 15.00
C PHE A 225 0.51 -10.73 16.27
N ASP A 226 1.29 -11.26 17.21
CA ASP A 226 0.84 -11.59 18.56
C ASP A 226 1.29 -10.49 19.52
N GLN A 227 0.34 -9.69 20.02
CA GLN A 227 0.61 -8.57 20.92
C GLN A 227 1.19 -9.01 22.27
N ASN A 228 0.76 -10.15 22.80
CA ASN A 228 1.24 -10.66 24.09
C ASN A 228 2.71 -11.09 24.00
N LEU A 229 3.09 -11.66 22.85
CA LEU A 229 4.48 -12.04 22.58
C LEU A 229 5.30 -10.91 21.93
N SER A 230 4.65 -9.81 21.55
CA SER A 230 5.22 -8.68 20.80
C SER A 230 6.04 -9.13 19.59
N ARG A 231 5.54 -10.11 18.82
CA ARG A 231 6.21 -10.63 17.62
C ARG A 231 5.25 -11.21 16.60
N CYS A 232 5.70 -11.29 15.35
CA CYS A 232 5.03 -12.05 14.30
C CYS A 232 5.16 -13.55 14.55
N VAL A 233 4.03 -14.26 14.48
CA VAL A 233 3.95 -15.72 14.65
C VAL A 233 3.44 -16.33 13.36
N PHE A 234 4.25 -17.17 12.73
CA PHE A 234 3.86 -17.90 11.53
C PHE A 234 2.86 -19.00 11.87
N ARG A 235 1.76 -19.10 11.12
CA ARG A 235 0.74 -20.14 11.32
C ARG A 235 0.82 -21.14 10.19
N CYS A 236 1.21 -22.38 10.50
CA CYS A 236 1.26 -23.46 9.53
C CYS A 236 -0.10 -23.73 8.90
N PRO A 237 -0.28 -23.52 7.59
CA PRO A 237 -1.55 -23.82 6.94
C PRO A 237 -1.75 -25.33 6.77
N ARG A 238 -0.66 -26.08 6.56
CA ARG A 238 -0.59 -27.54 6.45
C ARG A 238 0.85 -28.01 6.61
N GLU A 239 1.07 -29.32 6.66
CA GLU A 239 2.43 -29.87 6.58
C GLU A 239 3.07 -29.54 5.22
N GLY A 240 4.36 -29.25 5.24
CA GLY A 240 5.13 -28.89 4.05
C GLY A 240 6.09 -27.72 4.27
N LEU A 241 6.63 -27.20 3.16
CA LEU A 241 7.56 -26.08 3.14
C LEU A 241 6.89 -24.82 2.57
N PHE A 242 7.21 -23.66 3.13
CA PHE A 242 6.63 -22.36 2.75
C PHE A 242 7.72 -21.29 2.70
N ALA A 243 7.80 -20.53 1.62
CA ALA A 243 8.73 -19.40 1.52
C ALA A 243 8.49 -18.34 2.60
N LYS A 244 9.56 -17.68 3.03
CA LYS A 244 9.50 -16.50 3.89
C LYS A 244 9.60 -15.24 3.02
N SER A 245 8.58 -14.38 3.05
CA SER A 245 8.49 -13.20 2.17
C SER A 245 9.61 -12.17 2.40
N SER A 246 9.95 -11.86 3.65
CA SER A 246 11.00 -10.88 3.98
C SER A 246 12.42 -11.37 3.76
N ASN A 247 12.63 -12.69 3.60
CA ASN A 247 13.95 -13.22 3.35
C ASN A 247 13.88 -14.40 2.40
N ARG A 248 14.21 -14.13 1.14
CA ARG A 248 14.19 -15.10 0.04
C ARG A 248 15.09 -16.31 0.24
N ASN A 249 16.10 -16.24 1.12
CA ASN A 249 16.96 -17.38 1.47
C ASN A 249 16.36 -18.29 2.54
N LYS A 250 15.29 -17.86 3.22
CA LYS A 250 14.68 -18.59 4.34
C LYS A 250 13.30 -19.14 3.99
N TYR A 251 12.90 -20.19 4.70
CA TYR A 251 11.62 -20.84 4.55
C TYR A 251 11.15 -21.47 5.88
N TYR A 252 9.86 -21.72 5.99
CA TYR A 252 9.25 -22.42 7.11
C TYR A 252 9.02 -23.89 6.75
N GLN A 253 9.41 -24.80 7.64
CA GLN A 253 9.02 -26.20 7.60
C GLN A 253 7.92 -26.45 8.61
N CYS A 254 6.73 -26.81 8.12
CA CYS A 254 5.58 -27.19 8.93
C CYS A 254 5.49 -28.71 9.07
N TYR A 255 5.40 -29.18 10.31
CA TYR A 255 5.31 -30.60 10.63
C TYR A 255 4.43 -30.82 11.87
N ARG A 256 3.86 -32.02 12.01
CA ARG A 256 3.12 -32.40 13.22
C ARG A 256 4.06 -32.78 14.36
N ALA A 257 3.94 -32.07 15.47
CA ALA A 257 4.50 -32.45 16.76
C ALA A 257 3.36 -32.52 17.79
N ASN A 258 3.25 -33.63 18.52
CA ASN A 258 2.22 -33.82 19.56
C ASN A 258 0.79 -33.50 19.09
N ARG A 259 0.43 -33.95 17.87
CA ARG A 259 -0.87 -33.70 17.21
C ARG A 259 -1.19 -32.22 16.89
N ARG A 260 -0.21 -31.32 17.01
CA ARG A 260 -0.32 -29.91 16.59
C ARG A 260 0.62 -29.65 15.43
N LEU A 261 0.21 -28.76 14.53
CA LEU A 261 1.13 -28.24 13.52
C LEU A 261 2.03 -27.21 14.16
N VAL A 262 3.34 -27.41 14.04
CA VAL A 262 4.39 -26.48 14.47
C VAL A 262 5.29 -26.17 13.28
N TYR A 263 6.06 -25.10 13.37
CA TYR A 263 7.03 -24.73 12.34
C TYR A 263 8.45 -24.67 12.89
N ALA A 264 9.42 -24.92 12.01
CA ALA A 264 10.80 -24.48 12.16
C ALA A 264 11.12 -23.48 11.05
N GLU A 265 11.84 -22.41 11.38
CA GLU A 265 12.45 -21.52 10.37
C GLU A 265 13.81 -22.10 9.96
N LEU A 266 14.02 -22.25 8.66
CA LEU A 266 15.23 -22.83 8.07
C LEU A 266 15.81 -21.87 7.03
N SER A 267 17.12 -21.89 6.88
CA SER A 267 17.84 -21.20 5.80
C SER A 267 18.17 -22.19 4.69
N CYS A 268 18.25 -21.70 3.46
CA CYS A 268 18.83 -22.47 2.37
C CYS A 268 20.32 -22.77 2.66
N PRO A 269 20.85 -23.91 2.17
CA PRO A 269 22.22 -24.32 2.47
C PRO A 269 23.29 -23.31 2.07
N VAL A 270 23.06 -22.54 1.00
CA VAL A 270 23.99 -21.51 0.51
C VAL A 270 23.35 -20.12 0.66
N PRO A 271 24.08 -19.09 1.15
CA PRO A 271 23.53 -17.75 1.37
C PRO A 271 22.95 -17.05 0.13
N THR A 272 23.46 -17.39 -1.06
CA THR A 272 22.99 -16.82 -2.35
C THR A 272 21.81 -17.57 -2.96
N GLN A 273 21.38 -18.67 -2.34
CA GLN A 273 20.20 -19.40 -2.79
C GLN A 273 18.91 -18.70 -2.38
N VAL A 274 17.88 -18.94 -3.18
CA VAL A 274 16.51 -18.52 -2.93
C VAL A 274 15.63 -19.76 -2.80
N PHE A 275 14.71 -19.77 -1.85
CA PHE A 275 13.74 -20.84 -1.72
C PHE A 275 12.62 -20.66 -2.76
N ASP A 276 12.48 -21.61 -3.69
CA ASP A 276 11.42 -21.66 -4.70
C ASP A 276 10.15 -22.26 -4.07
N ASP A 277 9.12 -21.44 -3.84
CA ASP A 277 7.88 -21.89 -3.19
C ASP A 277 7.04 -22.83 -4.06
N VAL A 278 7.27 -22.89 -5.37
CA VAL A 278 6.54 -23.78 -6.27
C VAL A 278 7.19 -25.16 -6.25
N LYS A 279 8.51 -25.20 -6.42
CA LYS A 279 9.29 -26.45 -6.45
C LYS A 279 9.60 -26.98 -5.04
N LYS A 280 9.40 -26.16 -4.01
CA LYS A 280 9.70 -26.46 -2.60
C LYS A 280 11.16 -26.83 -2.38
N VAL A 281 12.08 -26.13 -3.05
CA VAL A 281 13.53 -26.39 -3.02
C VAL A 281 14.33 -25.09 -3.10
N CYS A 282 15.52 -25.09 -2.53
CA CYS A 282 16.48 -24.00 -2.68
C CYS A 282 17.13 -24.05 -4.06
N VAL A 283 17.06 -22.94 -4.80
CA VAL A 283 17.67 -22.76 -6.12
C VAL A 283 18.69 -21.64 -6.08
N THR A 284 19.68 -21.68 -6.97
CA THR A 284 20.61 -20.55 -7.14
C THR A 284 19.83 -19.33 -7.64
N GLY A 285 19.92 -18.19 -6.93
CA GLY A 285 19.29 -16.96 -7.37
C GLY A 285 19.82 -16.54 -8.74
N THR A 286 18.92 -16.36 -9.70
CA THR A 286 19.21 -15.68 -10.97
C THR A 286 19.24 -14.17 -10.77
#